data_AF-A0AA36IR83-F1
#
_entry.id   AF-A0AA36IR83-F1
#
_cell.length_a   1.000
_cell.length_b   1.000
_cell.length_c   1.000
_cell.angle_alpha   90.00
_cell.angle_beta   90.00
_cell.angle_gamma   90.00
#
_symmetry.space_group_name_H-M   'P 1'
#
loop_
_entity.id
_entity.type
_entity.pdbx_description
1 polymer ?
#
loop_
_entity_poly.entity_id
_entity_poly.type
_entity_poly.pdbx_seq_one_letter_code
_entity_poly.pdbx_strand_id
1 'polypeptide(L)'
;MFTRRWVMTAAAASVMAAGAASGAMAMDLPDLEGRTITVVTENAYPPLQFLDPSTGEQIGWEYDAMEEIGKRLNATIEYQNISWDAMIQAVSDGQYDVGMTGITIREDRMEKVDFSDKYMTSQMFMLVRGDEERFADAPSFAAFEDGLVGAQPGTTPFYVAVYDMLDGDEANPRIKLFETFGASVQALRTGDVDVVLTDGTAGEGYVKASDGALKLVGEPLGTEDFGFIFPKGSDLVEPINAAIASMEADGTLDALNTKWFLEYSLGQTNAIASASVIVTSDEKPLANPMTALPPEPSQDAPDDDFPWWLLALAVIGVGLAILIATNDLYTQVFRTVSRGVQITVFVTLVGFAMASILGLLLALMALSNSLVLRQIARFYVEVIRGIPIIVLLFYIAFVGAPALVWLINGVTWPLQQLGWIEPLLVRDISLLWRAILALMIGYSAFIAEVFRAGILAVDKGQIEAAEALGLSPFQRFRFVVFPQAIRTILPPLGNDFVAMVKDSSLVSVLGVADITQPIRSSPTST
;
A
#
# COMPACT_ATOMS: atom_id res chain seq x y z
N MET A 1 -74.18 44.19 -21.18
CA MET A 1 -74.58 44.38 -19.78
C MET A 1 -74.03 43.24 -18.95
N PHE A 2 -73.13 43.57 -18.01
CA PHE A 2 -72.94 42.97 -16.68
C PHE A 2 -73.04 41.44 -16.43
N THR A 3 -71.84 40.87 -16.17
CA THR A 3 -71.42 40.11 -14.96
C THR A 3 -71.70 38.61 -14.76
N ARG A 4 -70.65 37.98 -14.16
CA ARG A 4 -70.55 36.73 -13.37
C ARG A 4 -70.31 35.46 -14.20
N ARG A 5 -69.08 34.96 -14.39
CA ARG A 5 -67.95 34.64 -13.47
C ARG A 5 -68.26 33.41 -12.60
N TRP A 6 -67.50 32.34 -12.88
CA TRP A 6 -67.26 31.09 -12.12
C TRP A 6 -68.12 29.87 -12.43
N VAL A 7 -67.42 28.73 -12.48
CA VAL A 7 -67.84 27.32 -12.61
C VAL A 7 -67.91 26.79 -14.04
N MET A 8 -66.73 26.49 -14.61
CA MET A 8 -66.55 25.47 -15.68
C MET A 8 -65.05 25.11 -15.79
N THR A 9 -64.51 24.43 -14.76
CA THR A 9 -63.24 23.67 -14.84
C THR A 9 -63.09 22.77 -13.60
N ALA A 10 -63.74 21.61 -13.58
CA ALA A 10 -63.50 20.57 -12.56
C ALA A 10 -63.92 19.15 -12.99
N ALA A 11 -63.75 18.76 -14.27
CA ALA A 11 -64.11 17.41 -14.72
C ALA A 11 -63.26 16.87 -15.88
N ALA A 12 -61.97 17.25 -15.95
CA ALA A 12 -61.03 16.69 -16.93
C ALA A 12 -59.59 16.63 -16.38
N ALA A 13 -59.43 16.27 -15.11
CA ALA A 13 -58.13 16.10 -14.46
C ALA A 13 -58.17 14.92 -13.47
N SER A 14 -58.66 13.77 -13.90
CA SER A 14 -58.79 12.59 -13.02
C SER A 14 -58.36 11.26 -13.67
N VAL A 15 -57.75 11.27 -14.86
CA VAL A 15 -57.30 10.02 -15.53
C VAL A 15 -55.87 10.11 -16.12
N MET A 16 -55.12 11.19 -15.89
CA MET A 16 -53.69 11.27 -16.30
C MET A 16 -52.80 11.80 -15.18
N ALA A 17 -52.90 11.18 -13.99
CA ALA A 17 -51.97 11.36 -12.88
C ALA A 17 -51.81 10.05 -12.07
N ALA A 18 -51.69 8.93 -12.79
CA ALA A 18 -51.42 7.60 -12.20
C ALA A 18 -50.23 6.91 -12.86
N GLY A 19 -49.26 7.68 -13.36
CA GLY A 19 -48.09 7.15 -14.07
C GLY A 19 -46.90 8.10 -14.01
N ALA A 20 -46.51 8.54 -12.81
CA ALA A 20 -45.22 9.18 -12.54
C ALA A 20 -44.91 9.20 -11.03
N ALA A 21 -45.29 8.14 -10.32
CA ALA A 21 -44.75 7.83 -9.01
C ALA A 21 -44.23 6.40 -9.09
N SER A 22 -43.20 6.19 -9.91
CA SER A 22 -42.21 5.16 -9.59
C SER A 22 -41.55 5.63 -8.30
N GLY A 23 -42.20 5.32 -7.18
CA GLY A 23 -41.46 5.19 -5.94
C GLY A 23 -40.38 4.16 -6.26
N ALA A 24 -39.12 4.58 -6.17
CA ALA A 24 -38.05 3.64 -5.92
C ALA A 24 -38.56 2.83 -4.72
N MET A 25 -38.97 1.58 -4.97
CA MET A 25 -39.13 0.66 -3.86
C MET A 25 -37.74 0.61 -3.25
N ALA A 26 -37.60 1.15 -2.04
CA ALA A 26 -36.41 0.92 -1.26
C ALA A 26 -36.23 -0.59 -1.24
N MET A 27 -35.19 -1.07 -1.92
CA MET A 27 -34.83 -2.47 -1.87
C MET A 27 -34.62 -2.76 -0.38
N ASP A 28 -35.37 -3.70 0.17
CA ASP A 28 -35.22 -4.09 1.57
C ASP A 28 -33.87 -4.80 1.67
N LEU A 29 -32.82 -4.02 1.95
CA LEU A 29 -31.45 -4.51 2.02
C LEU A 29 -31.23 -5.22 3.35
N PRO A 30 -30.42 -6.29 3.37
CA PRO A 30 -30.03 -6.93 4.62
C PRO A 30 -29.36 -5.93 5.57
N ASP A 31 -29.79 -5.93 6.83
CA ASP A 31 -29.18 -5.15 7.92
C ASP A 31 -28.17 -6.03 8.66
N LEU A 32 -26.92 -5.59 8.73
CA LEU A 32 -25.82 -6.27 9.42
C LEU A 32 -25.63 -5.80 10.87
N GLU A 33 -26.56 -5.01 11.40
CA GLU A 33 -26.67 -4.60 12.82
C GLU A 33 -25.41 -3.92 13.37
N GLY A 34 -24.70 -3.16 12.54
CA GLY A 34 -23.45 -2.46 12.88
C GLY A 34 -22.21 -3.35 12.85
N ARG A 35 -22.30 -4.60 12.33
CA ARG A 35 -21.18 -5.54 12.23
C ARG A 35 -19.97 -4.89 11.59
N THR A 36 -18.80 -5.09 12.21
CA THR A 36 -17.52 -4.71 11.61
C THR A 36 -17.15 -5.70 10.52
N ILE A 37 -16.82 -5.17 9.33
CA ILE A 37 -16.30 -5.92 8.18
C ILE A 37 -14.86 -5.46 7.97
N THR A 38 -13.91 -6.39 8.09
CA THR A 38 -12.49 -6.12 7.87
C THR A 38 -12.16 -6.31 6.41
N VAL A 39 -11.85 -5.21 5.73
CA VAL A 39 -11.53 -5.16 4.30
C VAL A 39 -10.02 -5.01 4.13
N VAL A 40 -9.42 -5.82 3.27
CA VAL A 40 -7.98 -5.75 2.99
C VAL A 40 -7.71 -5.29 1.56
N THR A 41 -6.70 -4.43 1.38
CA THR A 41 -6.31 -3.89 0.07
C THR A 41 -4.81 -3.55 -0.04
N GLU A 42 -4.28 -3.36 -1.26
CA GLU A 42 -2.84 -3.12 -1.50
C GLU A 42 -2.43 -1.63 -1.41
N ASN A 43 -3.34 -0.70 -1.66
CA ASN A 43 -3.07 0.75 -1.80
C ASN A 43 -2.12 1.14 -2.95
N ALA A 44 -2.21 0.45 -4.08
CA ALA A 44 -1.26 0.57 -5.20
C ALA A 44 -1.88 0.69 -6.60
N TYR A 45 -3.19 0.86 -6.72
CA TYR A 45 -3.90 0.79 -8.01
C TYR A 45 -4.87 1.96 -8.26
N PRO A 46 -4.36 3.13 -8.64
CA PRO A 46 -5.20 4.29 -8.91
C PRO A 46 -5.98 4.17 -10.23
N PRO A 47 -7.22 4.67 -10.33
CA PRO A 47 -7.98 5.35 -9.27
C PRO A 47 -8.85 4.41 -8.41
N LEU A 48 -8.68 3.09 -8.51
CA LEU A 48 -9.51 2.12 -7.78
C LEU A 48 -9.23 2.14 -6.28
N GLN A 49 -7.96 2.04 -5.90
CA GLN A 49 -7.50 2.11 -4.51
C GLN A 49 -6.04 2.54 -4.48
N PHE A 50 -5.71 3.56 -3.68
CA PHE A 50 -4.34 4.08 -3.57
C PHE A 50 -4.22 5.05 -2.39
N LEU A 51 -2.99 5.43 -2.05
CA LEU A 51 -2.75 6.54 -1.12
C LEU A 51 -2.70 7.86 -1.90
N ASP A 52 -3.46 8.86 -1.47
CA ASP A 52 -3.37 10.22 -2.00
C ASP A 52 -1.91 10.71 -1.85
N PRO A 53 -1.22 11.09 -2.94
CA PRO A 53 0.17 11.52 -2.85
C PRO A 53 0.41 12.78 -2.01
N SER A 54 -0.64 13.59 -1.80
CA SER A 54 -0.62 14.86 -1.09
C SER A 54 -0.93 14.69 0.40
N THR A 55 -1.93 13.86 0.74
CA THR A 55 -2.41 13.70 2.12
C THR A 55 -1.94 12.39 2.77
N GLY A 56 -1.61 11.38 1.96
CA GLY A 56 -1.31 10.01 2.42
C GLY A 56 -2.56 9.23 2.83
N GLU A 57 -3.76 9.77 2.61
CA GLU A 57 -5.02 9.12 2.94
C GLU A 57 -5.36 8.02 1.94
N GLN A 58 -6.06 6.99 2.43
CA GLN A 58 -6.58 5.89 1.63
C GLN A 58 -7.80 6.38 0.84
N ILE A 59 -7.68 6.44 -0.49
CA ILE A 59 -8.72 6.95 -1.37
C ILE A 59 -8.87 6.09 -2.63
N GLY A 60 -10.01 6.19 -3.28
CA GLY A 60 -10.26 5.55 -4.56
C GLY A 60 -11.71 5.08 -4.71
N TRP A 61 -12.01 4.59 -5.92
CA TRP A 61 -13.34 4.08 -6.26
C TRP A 61 -13.80 2.95 -5.32
N GLU A 62 -12.93 1.98 -5.00
CA GLU A 62 -13.30 0.84 -4.14
C GLU A 62 -13.52 1.27 -2.68
N TYR A 63 -12.82 2.30 -2.20
CA TYR A 63 -13.05 2.88 -0.88
C TYR A 63 -14.43 3.55 -0.78
N ASP A 64 -14.76 4.40 -1.74
CA ASP A 64 -16.07 5.06 -1.77
C ASP A 64 -17.21 4.05 -1.96
N ALA A 65 -17.00 3.04 -2.82
CA ALA A 65 -17.97 1.97 -3.03
C ALA A 65 -18.19 1.15 -1.75
N MET A 66 -17.12 0.77 -1.06
CA MET A 66 -17.22 -0.02 0.17
C MET A 66 -17.79 0.79 1.34
N GLU A 67 -17.52 2.09 1.42
CA GLU A 67 -18.16 2.99 2.37
C GLU A 67 -19.67 3.07 2.14
N GLU A 68 -20.10 3.20 0.87
CA GLU A 68 -21.52 3.21 0.51
C GLU A 68 -22.20 1.86 0.79
N ILE A 69 -21.53 0.74 0.50
CA ILE A 69 -22.00 -0.61 0.86
C ILE A 69 -22.18 -0.71 2.39
N GLY A 70 -21.21 -0.24 3.17
CA GLY A 70 -21.26 -0.22 4.62
C GLY A 70 -22.47 0.57 5.14
N LYS A 71 -22.74 1.76 4.58
CA LYS A 71 -23.93 2.57 4.92
C LYS A 71 -25.23 1.84 4.62
N ARG A 72 -25.33 1.23 3.44
CA ARG A 72 -26.54 0.52 2.97
C ARG A 72 -26.87 -0.71 3.80
N LEU A 73 -25.84 -1.43 4.25
CA LEU A 73 -25.98 -2.66 5.02
C LEU A 73 -25.91 -2.43 6.53
N ASN A 74 -25.81 -1.17 6.99
CA ASN A 74 -25.57 -0.84 8.39
C ASN A 74 -24.37 -1.64 8.97
N ALA A 75 -23.22 -1.52 8.32
CA ALA A 75 -21.97 -2.17 8.71
C ALA A 75 -20.86 -1.13 8.92
N THR A 76 -19.93 -1.45 9.83
CA THR A 76 -18.72 -0.65 10.04
C THR A 76 -17.59 -1.23 9.19
N ILE A 77 -16.96 -0.42 8.34
CA ILE A 77 -15.86 -0.90 7.50
C ILE A 77 -14.52 -0.56 8.16
N GLU A 78 -13.68 -1.58 8.38
CA GLU A 78 -12.32 -1.42 8.85
C GLU A 78 -11.32 -1.84 7.78
N TYR A 79 -10.41 -0.95 7.41
CA TYR A 79 -9.43 -1.21 6.35
C TYR A 79 -8.09 -1.69 6.91
N GLN A 80 -7.50 -2.68 6.25
CA GLN A 80 -6.16 -3.19 6.49
C GLN A 80 -5.38 -3.24 5.18
N ASN A 81 -4.05 -3.14 5.29
CA ASN A 81 -3.17 -3.19 4.12
C ASN A 81 -2.42 -4.53 4.04
N ILE A 82 -2.33 -5.08 2.83
CA ILE A 82 -1.60 -6.32 2.54
C ILE A 82 -0.99 -6.27 1.13
N SER A 83 0.08 -7.02 0.88
CA SER A 83 0.59 -7.22 -0.48
C SER A 83 -0.36 -8.08 -1.32
N TRP A 84 -0.38 -7.85 -2.63
CA TRP A 84 -1.11 -8.69 -3.59
C TRP A 84 -0.82 -10.18 -3.42
N ASP A 85 0.46 -10.54 -3.34
CA ASP A 85 0.94 -11.94 -3.24
C ASP A 85 0.32 -12.72 -2.07
N ALA A 86 0.02 -12.03 -0.97
CA ALA A 86 -0.53 -12.65 0.24
C ALA A 86 -2.06 -12.53 0.34
N MET A 87 -2.69 -11.62 -0.41
CA MET A 87 -4.08 -11.21 -0.23
C MET A 87 -5.07 -12.37 -0.37
N ILE A 88 -5.03 -13.08 -1.50
CA ILE A 88 -5.99 -14.15 -1.79
C ILE A 88 -5.90 -15.26 -0.74
N GLN A 89 -4.68 -15.60 -0.30
CA GLN A 89 -4.49 -16.62 0.72
C GLN A 89 -4.98 -16.14 2.10
N ALA A 90 -4.68 -14.89 2.48
CA ALA A 90 -5.10 -14.35 3.77
C ALA A 90 -6.64 -14.26 3.88
N VAL A 91 -7.33 -13.87 2.80
CA VAL A 91 -8.80 -13.91 2.73
C VAL A 91 -9.31 -15.36 2.75
N SER A 92 -8.70 -16.26 1.97
CA SER A 92 -9.06 -17.69 1.98
C SER A 92 -8.94 -18.33 3.37
N ASP A 93 -7.96 -17.91 4.17
CA ASP A 93 -7.72 -18.40 5.54
C ASP A 93 -8.64 -17.73 6.57
N GLY A 94 -9.49 -16.79 6.17
CA GLY A 94 -10.40 -16.07 7.07
C GLY A 94 -9.70 -15.04 7.96
N GLN A 95 -8.50 -14.57 7.58
CA GLN A 95 -7.82 -13.49 8.32
C GLN A 95 -8.51 -12.12 8.13
N TYR A 96 -9.21 -11.97 7.00
CA TYR A 96 -9.99 -10.80 6.63
C TYR A 96 -11.34 -11.24 6.07
N ASP A 97 -12.36 -10.40 6.23
CA ASP A 97 -13.71 -10.70 5.78
C ASP A 97 -13.87 -10.48 4.27
N VAL A 98 -13.20 -9.45 3.74
CA VAL A 98 -13.29 -9.03 2.34
C VAL A 98 -11.91 -8.61 1.80
N GLY A 99 -11.59 -8.97 0.56
CA GLY A 99 -10.47 -8.42 -0.20
C GLY A 99 -10.92 -7.56 -1.38
N MET A 100 -10.24 -6.43 -1.59
CA MET A 100 -10.47 -5.51 -2.71
C MET A 100 -9.14 -5.02 -3.29
N THR A 101 -9.05 -4.89 -4.61
CA THR A 101 -7.90 -4.31 -5.35
C THR A 101 -8.11 -4.45 -6.88
N GLY A 102 -9.32 -4.25 -7.38
CA GLY A 102 -9.63 -4.54 -8.80
C GLY A 102 -9.46 -6.03 -9.12
N ILE A 103 -9.95 -6.92 -8.26
CA ILE A 103 -9.67 -8.35 -8.38
C ILE A 103 -10.52 -8.94 -9.50
N THR A 104 -9.86 -9.36 -10.59
CA THR A 104 -10.50 -10.11 -11.67
C THR A 104 -11.17 -11.39 -11.15
N ILE A 105 -12.44 -11.57 -11.45
CA ILE A 105 -13.19 -12.81 -11.22
C ILE A 105 -12.62 -13.88 -12.15
N ARG A 106 -12.04 -14.94 -11.58
CA ARG A 106 -11.42 -16.04 -12.34
C ARG A 106 -11.70 -17.39 -11.70
N GLU A 107 -11.87 -18.41 -12.53
CA GLU A 107 -12.17 -19.79 -12.09
C GLU A 107 -11.10 -20.33 -11.12
N ASP A 108 -9.82 -20.09 -11.39
CA ASP A 108 -8.72 -20.55 -10.53
C ASP A 108 -8.73 -19.89 -9.14
N ARG A 109 -9.16 -18.63 -9.05
CA ARG A 109 -9.33 -17.91 -7.78
C ARG A 109 -10.58 -18.39 -7.04
N MET A 110 -11.64 -18.69 -7.78
CA MET A 110 -12.88 -19.27 -7.24
C MET A 110 -12.67 -20.64 -6.61
N GLU A 111 -11.54 -21.33 -6.82
CA GLU A 111 -11.21 -22.53 -6.04
C GLU A 111 -10.86 -22.21 -4.58
N LYS A 112 -10.33 -21.02 -4.29
CA LYS A 112 -9.82 -20.61 -2.98
C LYS A 112 -10.74 -19.65 -2.22
N VAL A 113 -11.45 -18.78 -2.93
CA VAL A 113 -12.29 -17.72 -2.37
C VAL A 113 -13.66 -17.69 -3.04
N ASP A 114 -14.65 -17.09 -2.38
CA ASP A 114 -15.90 -16.69 -3.03
C ASP A 114 -15.77 -15.26 -3.55
N PHE A 115 -16.60 -14.90 -4.53
CA PHE A 115 -16.63 -13.58 -5.15
C PHE A 115 -18.00 -12.93 -4.97
N SER A 116 -18.01 -11.60 -4.91
CA SER A 116 -19.23 -10.82 -5.15
C SER A 116 -19.67 -10.95 -6.61
N ASP A 117 -20.88 -10.49 -6.89
CA ASP A 117 -21.24 -10.08 -8.24
C ASP A 117 -20.28 -9.00 -8.71
N LYS A 118 -20.10 -8.91 -10.03
CA LYS A 118 -19.19 -7.92 -10.59
C LYS A 118 -19.69 -6.52 -10.30
N TYR A 119 -18.79 -5.65 -9.85
CA TYR A 119 -19.10 -4.24 -9.64
C TYR A 119 -18.62 -3.36 -10.82
N MET A 120 -17.74 -3.90 -11.67
CA MET A 120 -17.17 -3.20 -12.82
C MET A 120 -16.70 -4.19 -13.87
N THR A 121 -16.84 -3.81 -15.14
CA THR A 121 -16.19 -4.48 -16.27
C THR A 121 -15.13 -3.56 -16.82
N SER A 122 -13.89 -4.03 -16.91
CA SER A 122 -12.76 -3.30 -17.45
C SER A 122 -12.18 -3.97 -18.69
N GLN A 123 -11.55 -3.18 -19.54
CA GLN A 123 -10.88 -3.65 -20.76
C GLN A 123 -9.37 -3.45 -20.61
N MET A 124 -8.57 -4.46 -20.95
CA MET A 124 -7.12 -4.39 -20.80
C MET A 124 -6.48 -3.78 -22.05
N PHE A 125 -5.59 -2.82 -21.87
CA PHE A 125 -4.85 -2.10 -22.90
C PHE A 125 -3.34 -2.13 -22.65
N MET A 126 -2.58 -1.78 -23.69
CA MET A 126 -1.15 -1.55 -23.59
C MET A 126 -0.89 -0.08 -23.21
N LEU A 127 -0.27 0.13 -22.05
CA LEU A 127 0.30 1.42 -21.66
C LEU A 127 1.74 1.49 -22.12
N VAL A 128 2.07 2.55 -22.86
CA VAL A 128 3.41 2.81 -23.41
C VAL A 128 3.83 4.24 -23.14
N ARG A 129 5.09 4.57 -23.40
CA ARG A 129 5.55 5.97 -23.39
C ARG A 129 4.88 6.77 -24.50
N GLY A 130 4.68 8.06 -24.26
CA GLY A 130 4.03 8.97 -25.20
C GLY A 130 4.73 9.05 -26.56
N ASP A 131 6.06 8.91 -26.56
CA ASP A 131 6.93 8.92 -27.73
C ASP A 131 7.13 7.54 -28.38
N GLU A 132 6.39 6.51 -27.96
CA GLU A 132 6.50 5.18 -28.55
C GLU A 132 6.03 5.14 -30.01
N GLU A 133 6.91 4.74 -30.93
CA GLU A 133 6.63 4.59 -32.37
C GLU A 133 7.04 3.21 -32.92
N ARG A 134 7.67 2.36 -32.10
CA ARG A 134 8.24 1.07 -32.55
C ARG A 134 7.17 -0.02 -32.71
N PHE A 135 6.10 0.06 -31.94
CA PHE A 135 4.94 -0.84 -31.99
C PHE A 135 3.65 -0.10 -31.62
N ALA A 136 2.52 -0.63 -32.06
CA ALA A 136 1.20 0.00 -31.87
C ALA A 136 0.13 -0.95 -31.34
N ASP A 137 0.43 -2.25 -31.27
CA ASP A 137 -0.49 -3.31 -30.84
C ASP A 137 0.31 -4.53 -30.34
N ALA A 138 -0.39 -5.51 -29.76
CA ALA A 138 0.23 -6.73 -29.23
C ALA A 138 1.00 -7.52 -30.31
N PRO A 139 0.48 -7.73 -31.54
CA PRO A 139 1.23 -8.41 -32.59
C PRO A 139 2.54 -7.71 -32.99
N SER A 140 2.53 -6.38 -33.13
CA SER A 140 3.74 -5.60 -33.45
C SER A 140 4.72 -5.56 -32.29
N PHE A 141 4.25 -5.55 -31.04
CA PHE A 141 5.11 -5.71 -29.87
C PHE A 141 5.73 -7.11 -29.77
N ALA A 142 4.96 -8.16 -30.05
CA ALA A 142 5.46 -9.53 -30.06
C ALA A 142 6.59 -9.69 -31.08
N ALA A 143 6.44 -9.08 -32.27
CA ALA A 143 7.46 -9.03 -33.32
C ALA A 143 8.69 -8.16 -32.98
N PHE A 144 8.59 -7.26 -32.01
CA PHE A 144 9.72 -6.48 -31.51
C PHE A 144 10.50 -7.30 -30.48
N GLU A 145 11.46 -8.11 -30.95
CA GLU A 145 12.17 -9.13 -30.14
C GLU A 145 12.85 -8.58 -28.87
N ASP A 146 13.34 -7.34 -28.90
CA ASP A 146 14.02 -6.69 -27.77
C ASP A 146 13.05 -6.02 -26.77
N GLY A 147 11.74 -6.02 -27.04
CA GLY A 147 10.75 -5.31 -26.25
C GLY A 147 10.51 -5.94 -24.88
N LEU A 148 10.51 -5.11 -23.83
CA LEU A 148 10.33 -5.56 -22.45
C LEU A 148 8.94 -5.21 -21.91
N VAL A 149 8.33 -6.16 -21.18
CA VAL A 149 7.03 -6.00 -20.51
C VAL A 149 7.25 -5.84 -19.02
N GLY A 150 6.68 -4.81 -18.41
CA GLY A 150 6.58 -4.71 -16.95
C GLY A 150 5.28 -5.32 -16.44
N ALA A 151 5.36 -6.24 -15.48
CA ALA A 151 4.18 -6.88 -14.89
C ALA A 151 4.38 -7.20 -13.41
N GLN A 152 3.29 -7.21 -12.64
CA GLN A 152 3.27 -7.72 -11.28
C GLN A 152 2.87 -9.21 -11.31
N PRO A 153 3.64 -10.12 -10.69
CA PRO A 153 3.38 -11.56 -10.76
C PRO A 153 2.01 -11.94 -10.19
N GLY A 154 1.38 -12.99 -10.75
CA GLY A 154 0.08 -13.50 -10.27
C GLY A 154 -1.13 -12.61 -10.59
N THR A 155 -0.94 -11.50 -11.28
CA THR A 155 -2.02 -10.62 -11.75
C THR A 155 -2.52 -11.05 -13.14
N THR A 156 -3.73 -10.63 -13.52
CA THR A 156 -4.24 -10.93 -14.86
C THR A 156 -3.43 -10.25 -15.96
N PRO A 157 -2.98 -8.98 -15.83
CA PRO A 157 -2.02 -8.37 -16.75
C PRO A 157 -0.75 -9.21 -16.97
N PHE A 158 -0.23 -9.86 -15.93
CA PHE A 158 0.89 -10.79 -16.09
C PHE A 158 0.52 -11.98 -16.96
N TYR A 159 -0.60 -12.65 -16.70
CA TYR A 159 -1.02 -13.81 -17.49
C TYR A 159 -1.35 -13.47 -18.95
N VAL A 160 -2.01 -12.34 -19.20
CA VAL A 160 -2.28 -11.87 -20.58
C VAL A 160 -0.98 -11.55 -21.30
N ALA A 161 -0.02 -10.91 -20.63
CA ALA A 161 1.30 -10.66 -21.21
C ALA A 161 2.02 -11.97 -21.59
N VAL A 162 1.95 -12.99 -20.74
CA VAL A 162 2.58 -14.31 -21.00
C VAL A 162 1.87 -15.03 -22.14
N TYR A 163 0.57 -15.26 -22.01
CA TYR A 163 -0.16 -16.25 -22.81
C TYR A 163 -0.76 -15.67 -24.10
N ASP A 164 -1.10 -14.39 -24.11
CA ASP A 164 -1.82 -13.76 -25.23
C ASP A 164 -0.94 -12.78 -26.01
N MET A 165 0.06 -12.17 -25.37
CA MET A 165 0.97 -11.20 -26.01
C MET A 165 2.35 -11.79 -26.38
N LEU A 166 2.85 -12.76 -25.61
CA LEU A 166 4.16 -13.38 -25.82
C LEU A 166 4.01 -14.87 -26.22
N ASP A 167 4.90 -15.73 -25.74
CA ASP A 167 5.07 -17.12 -26.19
C ASP A 167 4.47 -18.17 -25.24
N GLY A 168 3.76 -17.74 -24.19
CA GLY A 168 3.18 -18.62 -23.19
C GLY A 168 4.18 -19.14 -22.14
N ASP A 169 5.44 -18.67 -22.13
CA ASP A 169 6.42 -19.03 -21.11
C ASP A 169 6.42 -18.01 -19.96
N GLU A 170 5.98 -18.41 -18.77
CA GLU A 170 6.03 -17.56 -17.57
C GLU A 170 7.46 -17.16 -17.16
N ALA A 171 8.48 -17.90 -17.63
CA ALA A 171 9.89 -17.57 -17.43
C ALA A 171 10.49 -16.72 -18.57
N ASN A 172 9.66 -16.19 -19.48
CA ASN A 172 10.13 -15.40 -20.62
C ASN A 172 10.98 -14.20 -20.13
N PRO A 173 12.25 -14.07 -20.58
CA PRO A 173 13.15 -13.04 -20.10
C PRO A 173 12.72 -11.61 -20.46
N ARG A 174 11.76 -11.44 -21.38
CA ARG A 174 11.15 -10.16 -21.74
C ARG A 174 10.19 -9.65 -20.67
N ILE A 175 9.73 -10.50 -19.76
CA ILE A 175 8.86 -10.12 -18.65
C ILE A 175 9.72 -9.69 -17.46
N LYS A 176 9.59 -8.41 -17.10
CA LYS A 176 10.24 -7.82 -15.92
C LYS A 176 9.22 -7.72 -14.81
N LEU A 177 9.49 -8.46 -13.74
CA LEU A 177 8.61 -8.53 -12.59
C LEU A 177 8.86 -7.35 -11.65
N PHE A 178 7.77 -6.73 -11.22
CA PHE A 178 7.77 -5.65 -10.25
C PHE A 178 6.85 -6.00 -9.09
N GLU A 179 7.20 -5.52 -7.90
CA GLU A 179 6.42 -5.77 -6.69
C GLU A 179 5.00 -5.20 -6.78
N THR A 180 4.82 -4.06 -7.45
CA THR A 180 3.53 -3.37 -7.59
C THR A 180 3.32 -2.87 -9.00
N PHE A 181 2.06 -2.69 -9.39
CA PHE A 181 1.70 -2.03 -10.64
C PHE A 181 2.30 -0.63 -10.77
N GLY A 182 2.26 0.18 -9.71
CA GLY A 182 2.88 1.51 -9.72
C GLY A 182 4.38 1.46 -10.05
N ALA A 183 5.11 0.45 -9.55
CA ALA A 183 6.53 0.27 -9.86
C ALA A 183 6.79 -0.10 -11.33
N SER A 184 5.92 -0.91 -11.96
CA SER A 184 6.05 -1.22 -13.39
C SER A 184 5.78 0.01 -14.27
N VAL A 185 4.81 0.86 -13.89
CA VAL A 185 4.56 2.12 -14.60
C VAL A 185 5.72 3.11 -14.44
N GLN A 186 6.38 3.16 -13.28
CA GLN A 186 7.59 3.97 -13.13
C GLN A 186 8.74 3.45 -14.01
N ALA A 187 8.94 2.13 -14.07
CA ALA A 187 9.92 1.51 -14.96
C ALA A 187 9.64 1.81 -16.44
N LEU A 188 8.35 1.87 -16.83
CA LEU A 188 7.95 2.27 -18.17
C LEU A 188 8.36 3.72 -18.48
N ARG A 189 8.13 4.63 -17.52
CA ARG A 189 8.50 6.05 -17.64
C ARG A 189 10.01 6.26 -17.75
N THR A 190 10.81 5.47 -17.02
CA THR A 190 12.29 5.56 -17.05
C THR A 190 12.92 4.87 -18.24
N GLY A 191 12.18 4.04 -18.98
CA GLY A 191 12.69 3.29 -20.12
C GLY A 191 13.25 1.91 -19.78
N ASP A 192 13.03 1.43 -18.54
CA ASP A 192 13.47 0.11 -18.10
C ASP A 192 12.58 -1.02 -18.66
N VAL A 193 11.34 -0.69 -19.03
CA VAL A 193 10.44 -1.53 -19.84
C VAL A 193 9.80 -0.71 -20.96
N ASP A 194 9.24 -1.38 -21.97
CA ASP A 194 8.63 -0.75 -23.14
C ASP A 194 7.10 -0.73 -23.09
N VAL A 195 6.49 -1.71 -22.41
CA VAL A 195 5.03 -1.78 -22.24
C VAL A 195 4.66 -2.28 -20.85
N VAL A 196 3.54 -1.79 -20.34
CA VAL A 196 2.84 -2.34 -19.18
C VAL A 196 1.40 -2.60 -19.60
N LEU A 197 0.83 -3.74 -19.23
CA LEU A 197 -0.58 -3.99 -19.45
C LEU A 197 -1.38 -3.39 -18.28
N THR A 198 -2.41 -2.62 -18.61
CA THR A 198 -3.27 -1.93 -17.66
C THR A 198 -4.71 -2.08 -18.09
N ASP A 199 -5.62 -2.08 -17.15
CA ASP A 199 -7.01 -1.76 -17.41
C ASP A 199 -7.15 -0.34 -18.00
N GLY A 200 -8.11 -0.14 -18.89
CA GLY A 200 -8.29 1.10 -19.64
C GLY A 200 -8.60 2.28 -18.72
N THR A 201 -9.32 2.03 -17.62
CA THR A 201 -9.72 3.05 -16.66
C THR A 201 -8.54 3.55 -15.81
N ALA A 202 -7.72 2.68 -15.22
CA ALA A 202 -6.48 3.10 -14.56
C ALA A 202 -5.48 3.67 -15.57
N GLY A 203 -5.38 3.05 -16.75
CA GLY A 203 -4.52 3.48 -17.84
C GLY A 203 -4.77 4.94 -18.24
N GLU A 204 -6.03 5.31 -18.44
CA GLU A 204 -6.44 6.69 -18.71
C GLU A 204 -6.06 7.65 -17.57
N GLY A 205 -6.20 7.22 -16.32
CA GLY A 205 -5.75 7.97 -15.15
C GLY A 205 -4.23 8.28 -15.21
N TYR A 206 -3.42 7.27 -15.51
CA TYR A 206 -1.97 7.44 -15.67
C TYR A 206 -1.60 8.31 -16.88
N VAL A 207 -2.31 8.18 -18.00
CA VAL A 207 -2.12 9.01 -19.20
C VAL A 207 -2.41 10.47 -18.90
N LYS A 208 -3.57 10.77 -18.31
CA LYS A 208 -3.98 12.14 -17.94
C LYS A 208 -2.99 12.78 -16.96
N ALA A 209 -2.49 12.00 -15.99
CA ALA A 209 -1.52 12.44 -15.00
C ALA A 209 -0.07 12.53 -15.51
N SER A 210 0.20 12.12 -16.76
CA SER A 210 1.55 12.06 -17.31
C SER A 210 1.95 13.29 -18.13
N ASP A 211 1.04 14.24 -18.36
CA ASP A 211 1.26 15.40 -19.25
C ASP A 211 1.81 15.00 -20.63
N GLY A 212 1.31 13.88 -21.18
CA GLY A 212 1.71 13.34 -22.48
C GLY A 212 2.93 12.41 -22.46
N ALA A 213 3.50 12.11 -21.28
CA ALA A 213 4.61 11.16 -21.17
C ALA A 213 4.19 9.69 -21.31
N LEU A 214 2.89 9.38 -21.19
CA LEU A 214 2.32 8.04 -21.39
C LEU A 214 1.13 8.11 -22.34
N LYS A 215 0.85 6.99 -23.03
CA LYS A 215 -0.36 6.80 -23.86
C LYS A 215 -0.82 5.34 -23.86
N LEU A 216 -2.10 5.12 -24.12
CA LEU A 216 -2.64 3.79 -24.42
C LEU A 216 -2.55 3.52 -25.93
N VAL A 217 -2.22 2.29 -26.31
CA VAL A 217 -2.16 1.83 -27.71
C VAL A 217 -2.85 0.48 -27.89
N GLY A 218 -3.20 0.18 -29.15
CA GLY A 218 -3.85 -1.07 -29.54
C GLY A 218 -5.34 -1.13 -29.23
N GLU A 219 -5.95 -2.24 -29.66
CA GLU A 219 -7.31 -2.64 -29.26
C GLU A 219 -7.28 -3.34 -27.89
N PRO A 220 -8.43 -3.43 -27.20
CA PRO A 220 -8.52 -4.21 -25.96
C PRO A 220 -7.98 -5.64 -26.12
N LEU A 221 -7.04 -6.03 -25.27
CA LEU A 221 -6.46 -7.38 -25.24
C LEU A 221 -7.37 -8.38 -24.51
N GLY A 222 -8.36 -7.89 -23.79
CA GLY A 222 -9.30 -8.71 -23.04
C GLY A 222 -10.30 -7.86 -22.27
N THR A 223 -11.27 -8.53 -21.66
CA THR A 223 -12.25 -7.93 -20.75
C THR A 223 -12.18 -8.65 -19.42
N GLU A 224 -12.24 -7.88 -18.35
CA GLU A 224 -12.10 -8.34 -16.98
C GLU A 224 -13.30 -7.86 -16.17
N ASP A 225 -13.96 -8.78 -15.47
CA ASP A 225 -14.98 -8.44 -14.51
C ASP A 225 -14.35 -8.40 -13.12
N PHE A 226 -14.46 -7.27 -12.42
CA PHE A 226 -13.92 -7.10 -11.08
C PHE A 226 -14.97 -7.39 -10.02
N GLY A 227 -14.56 -8.08 -8.96
CA GLY A 227 -15.40 -8.40 -7.80
C GLY A 227 -14.59 -8.39 -6.51
N PHE A 228 -15.28 -8.25 -5.38
CA PHE A 228 -14.69 -8.42 -4.06
C PHE A 228 -14.54 -9.91 -3.74
N ILE A 229 -13.49 -10.28 -3.01
CA ILE A 229 -13.26 -11.66 -2.59
C ILE A 229 -13.61 -11.89 -1.12
N PHE A 230 -14.02 -13.10 -0.80
CA PHE A 230 -14.44 -13.52 0.55
C PHE A 230 -13.87 -14.89 0.90
N PRO A 231 -13.75 -15.23 2.19
CA PRO A 231 -13.55 -16.61 2.60
C PRO A 231 -14.65 -17.52 2.02
N LYS A 232 -14.31 -18.77 1.73
CA LYS A 232 -15.29 -19.75 1.22
C LYS A 232 -16.47 -19.94 2.17
N GLY A 233 -17.68 -19.84 1.63
CA GLY A 233 -18.94 -19.94 2.37
C GLY A 233 -19.29 -18.70 3.19
N SER A 234 -18.69 -17.54 2.89
CA SER A 234 -18.96 -16.30 3.61
C SER A 234 -20.43 -15.89 3.54
N ASP A 235 -20.96 -15.48 4.69
CA ASP A 235 -22.32 -14.95 4.83
C ASP A 235 -22.46 -13.50 4.31
N LEU A 236 -21.35 -12.86 3.93
CA LEU A 236 -21.31 -11.49 3.41
C LEU A 236 -21.55 -11.39 1.90
N VAL A 237 -21.45 -12.50 1.16
CA VAL A 237 -21.60 -12.49 -0.31
C VAL A 237 -23.00 -11.98 -0.71
N GLU A 238 -24.06 -12.57 -0.16
CA GLU A 238 -25.43 -12.18 -0.51
C GLU A 238 -25.77 -10.73 -0.10
N PRO A 239 -25.46 -10.26 1.12
CA PRO A 239 -25.65 -8.85 1.49
C PRO A 239 -24.89 -7.88 0.60
N ILE A 240 -23.61 -8.14 0.32
CA ILE A 240 -22.82 -7.23 -0.53
C ILE A 240 -23.33 -7.23 -1.97
N ASN A 241 -23.75 -8.38 -2.51
CA ASN A 241 -24.36 -8.43 -3.84
C ASN A 241 -25.68 -7.63 -3.89
N ALA A 242 -26.51 -7.70 -2.85
CA ALA A 242 -27.72 -6.89 -2.76
C ALA A 242 -27.41 -5.38 -2.72
N ALA A 243 -26.35 -4.98 -2.00
CA ALA A 243 -25.89 -3.59 -1.99
C ALA A 243 -25.38 -3.13 -3.35
N ILE A 244 -24.55 -3.94 -4.04
CA ILE A 244 -24.05 -3.65 -5.39
C ILE A 244 -25.22 -3.48 -6.37
N ALA A 245 -26.18 -4.41 -6.37
CA ALA A 245 -27.36 -4.34 -7.22
C ALA A 245 -28.23 -3.09 -6.94
N SER A 246 -28.31 -2.68 -5.67
CA SER A 246 -29.00 -1.46 -5.26
C SER A 246 -28.28 -0.19 -5.74
N MET A 247 -26.94 -0.15 -5.66
CA MET A 247 -26.11 0.95 -6.17
C MET A 247 -26.14 1.05 -7.70
N GLU A 248 -26.29 -0.08 -8.39
CA GLU A 248 -26.51 -0.09 -9.84
C GLU A 248 -27.90 0.47 -10.17
N ALA A 249 -28.94 0.03 -9.45
CA ALA A 249 -30.32 0.41 -9.72
C ALA A 249 -30.62 1.92 -9.50
N ASP A 250 -29.92 2.57 -8.57
CA ASP A 250 -30.12 3.99 -8.26
C ASP A 250 -29.08 4.93 -8.90
N GLY A 251 -28.14 4.39 -9.68
CA GLY A 251 -27.11 5.15 -10.39
C GLY A 251 -25.92 5.57 -9.54
N THR A 252 -25.79 5.07 -8.32
CA THR A 252 -24.63 5.36 -7.46
C THR A 252 -23.33 4.83 -8.06
N LEU A 253 -23.33 3.65 -8.68
CA LEU A 253 -22.14 3.15 -9.41
C LEU A 253 -21.73 4.10 -10.54
N ASP A 254 -22.69 4.65 -11.29
CA ASP A 254 -22.42 5.61 -12.37
C ASP A 254 -21.84 6.93 -11.82
N ALA A 255 -22.33 7.39 -10.67
CA ALA A 255 -21.79 8.57 -9.99
C ALA A 255 -20.35 8.35 -9.53
N LEU A 256 -20.04 7.18 -8.95
CA LEU A 256 -18.67 6.82 -8.56
C LEU A 256 -17.75 6.71 -9.78
N ASN A 257 -18.25 6.10 -10.87
CA ASN A 257 -17.51 6.01 -12.12
C ASN A 257 -17.18 7.40 -12.68
N THR A 258 -18.15 8.31 -12.67
CA THR A 258 -17.96 9.69 -13.11
C THR A 258 -16.93 10.41 -12.26
N LYS A 259 -17.06 10.34 -10.92
CA LYS A 259 -16.13 10.96 -9.98
C LYS A 259 -14.70 10.50 -10.23
N TRP A 260 -14.46 9.19 -10.26
CA TRP A 260 -13.10 8.64 -10.24
C TRP A 260 -12.43 8.50 -11.61
N PHE A 261 -13.21 8.29 -12.68
CA PHE A 261 -12.65 8.08 -14.01
C PHE A 261 -12.76 9.31 -14.92
N LEU A 262 -13.73 10.21 -14.71
CA LEU A 262 -13.88 11.40 -15.55
C LEU A 262 -13.37 12.66 -14.85
N GLU A 263 -13.81 12.90 -13.62
CA GLU A 263 -13.54 14.15 -12.91
C GLU A 263 -12.20 14.16 -12.17
N TYR A 264 -11.84 13.05 -11.53
CA TYR A 264 -10.61 12.95 -10.77
C TYR A 264 -9.36 13.07 -11.66
N SER A 265 -8.31 13.65 -11.11
CA SER A 265 -7.00 13.78 -11.74
C SER A 265 -5.92 13.62 -10.67
N LEU A 266 -5.07 12.62 -10.82
CA LEU A 266 -3.93 12.37 -9.92
C LEU A 266 -3.08 13.65 -9.78
N GLY A 267 -2.89 14.10 -8.55
CA GLY A 267 -2.06 15.28 -8.23
C GLY A 267 -2.76 16.64 -8.31
N GLN A 268 -4.06 16.71 -8.62
CA GLN A 268 -4.85 17.93 -8.41
C GLN A 268 -5.40 17.96 -6.98
N THR A 269 -5.09 19.02 -6.23
CA THR A 269 -5.74 19.33 -4.96
C THR A 269 -7.16 19.83 -5.23
N ASN A 270 -8.10 18.92 -5.47
CA ASN A 270 -9.48 19.32 -5.68
C ASN A 270 -10.19 19.43 -4.33
N ALA A 271 -10.43 20.67 -3.92
CA ALA A 271 -11.36 21.05 -2.87
C ALA A 271 -12.80 20.68 -3.28
N ILE A 272 -13.13 19.39 -3.23
CA ILE A 272 -14.50 18.89 -3.43
C ILE A 272 -14.77 17.83 -2.37
N ALA A 273 -14.74 18.26 -1.11
CA ALA A 273 -15.37 17.56 -0.01
C ALA A 273 -16.36 18.51 0.65
N SER A 274 -17.50 18.73 -0.01
CA SER A 274 -18.81 19.12 0.56
C SER A 274 -19.72 19.75 -0.51
N ALA A 275 -20.52 18.94 -1.19
CA ALA A 275 -21.76 19.43 -1.78
C ALA A 275 -22.76 18.28 -1.93
N SER A 276 -23.73 18.29 -1.03
CA SER A 276 -24.96 17.51 -1.10
C SER A 276 -25.75 17.83 -2.38
N VAL A 277 -26.16 16.75 -3.05
CA VAL A 277 -27.40 16.50 -3.81
C VAL A 277 -28.38 17.68 -3.99
N ILE A 278 -28.86 17.79 -5.24
CA ILE A 278 -30.01 18.56 -5.82
C ILE A 278 -29.71 19.97 -6.33
N VAL A 279 -29.45 20.07 -7.64
CA VAL A 279 -29.75 21.27 -8.45
C VAL A 279 -31.15 21.10 -9.03
N THR A 280 -32.10 21.94 -8.61
CA THR A 280 -33.25 22.28 -9.46
C THR A 280 -32.98 23.65 -10.06
N SER A 281 -33.10 23.71 -11.39
CA SER A 281 -32.93 24.88 -12.23
C SER A 281 -34.01 25.92 -11.95
N ASP A 282 -33.60 27.14 -11.62
CA ASP A 282 -34.12 28.40 -12.17
C ASP A 282 -33.79 29.55 -11.21
N GLU A 283 -32.78 30.38 -11.52
CA GLU A 283 -32.87 31.82 -11.25
C GLU A 283 -31.79 32.64 -11.97
N LYS A 284 -32.21 33.85 -12.38
CA LYS A 284 -31.54 34.82 -13.25
C LYS A 284 -30.46 35.59 -12.45
N PRO A 285 -29.35 36.06 -13.06
CA PRO A 285 -28.26 36.67 -12.29
C PRO A 285 -28.66 38.07 -11.80
N LEU A 286 -28.67 38.26 -10.48
CA LEU A 286 -28.77 39.57 -9.83
C LEU A 286 -27.38 40.04 -9.39
N ALA A 287 -27.10 41.30 -9.69
CA ALA A 287 -25.86 42.01 -9.41
C ALA A 287 -25.50 41.97 -7.91
N ASN A 288 -24.22 41.79 -7.62
CA ASN A 288 -23.62 41.69 -6.30
C ASN A 288 -23.49 43.07 -5.62
N PRO A 289 -24.17 43.37 -4.50
CA PRO A 289 -23.76 44.41 -3.58
C PRO A 289 -22.92 43.77 -2.46
N MET A 290 -21.69 44.24 -2.31
CA MET A 290 -20.78 43.94 -1.21
C MET A 290 -21.49 43.97 0.16
N THR A 291 -21.87 42.81 0.67
CA THR A 291 -22.19 42.57 2.08
C THR A 291 -21.00 41.87 2.72
N ALA A 292 -20.50 42.45 3.81
CA ALA A 292 -19.41 41.91 4.59
C ALA A 292 -19.68 40.44 4.96
N LEU A 293 -18.70 39.58 4.68
CA LEU A 293 -18.74 38.18 5.04
C LEU A 293 -18.87 38.06 6.58
N PRO A 294 -19.70 37.14 7.10
CA PRO A 294 -19.66 36.79 8.51
C PRO A 294 -18.28 36.24 8.88
N PRO A 295 -17.79 36.44 10.12
CA PRO A 295 -16.50 35.91 10.53
C PRO A 295 -16.48 34.39 10.37
N GLU A 296 -15.37 33.86 9.84
CA GLU A 296 -15.16 32.42 9.75
C GLU A 296 -15.35 31.76 11.13
N PRO A 297 -15.98 30.57 11.20
CA PRO A 297 -16.05 29.82 12.44
C PRO A 297 -14.63 29.53 12.92
N SER A 298 -14.34 29.86 14.18
CA SER A 298 -13.05 29.62 14.81
C SER A 298 -12.70 28.13 14.75
N GLN A 299 -11.54 27.77 14.18
CA GLN A 299 -10.97 26.43 14.12
C GLN A 299 -10.50 25.87 15.50
N ASP A 300 -11.04 26.40 16.61
CA ASP A 300 -10.59 26.11 17.97
C ASP A 300 -11.72 25.52 18.85
N ALA A 301 -12.71 24.85 18.27
CA ALA A 301 -13.62 24.02 19.06
C ALA A 301 -12.91 22.68 19.38
N PRO A 302 -12.70 22.31 20.65
CA PRO A 302 -12.19 20.98 20.98
C PRO A 302 -13.23 19.95 20.53
N ASP A 303 -12.80 18.92 19.79
CA ASP A 303 -13.62 17.73 19.60
C ASP A 303 -13.84 17.10 20.98
N ASP A 304 -15.05 17.20 21.49
CA ASP A 304 -15.48 16.64 22.79
C ASP A 304 -15.72 15.11 22.70
N ASP A 305 -15.28 14.44 21.63
CA ASP A 305 -15.46 13.00 21.45
C ASP A 305 -14.41 12.21 22.24
N PHE A 306 -14.86 11.51 23.26
CA PHE A 306 -14.01 10.67 24.08
C PHE A 306 -13.64 9.39 23.31
N PRO A 307 -12.36 9.00 23.24
CA PRO A 307 -11.92 7.81 22.49
C PRO A 307 -12.40 6.51 23.16
N TRP A 308 -13.63 6.09 22.90
CA TRP A 308 -14.27 4.92 23.50
C TRP A 308 -13.52 3.61 23.26
N TRP A 309 -12.75 3.52 22.17
CA TRP A 309 -11.86 2.40 21.89
C TRP A 309 -10.77 2.22 22.97
N LEU A 310 -10.29 3.32 23.61
CA LEU A 310 -9.35 3.23 24.73
C LEU A 310 -10.01 2.62 25.97
N LEU A 311 -11.29 2.95 26.22
CA LEU A 311 -12.04 2.34 27.31
C LEU A 311 -12.27 0.85 27.05
N ALA A 312 -12.64 0.48 25.82
CA ALA A 312 -12.80 -0.91 25.42
C ALA A 312 -11.49 -1.70 25.61
N LEU A 313 -10.35 -1.16 25.16
CA LEU A 313 -9.03 -1.75 25.39
C LEU A 313 -8.69 -1.88 26.87
N ALA A 314 -9.01 -0.88 27.69
CA ALA A 314 -8.78 -0.93 29.13
C ALA A 314 -9.62 -2.03 29.79
N VAL A 315 -10.90 -2.17 29.42
CA VAL A 315 -11.79 -3.22 29.92
C VAL A 315 -11.30 -4.60 29.51
N ILE A 316 -10.94 -4.80 28.24
CA ILE A 316 -10.35 -6.05 27.75
C ILE A 316 -9.05 -6.36 28.49
N GLY A 317 -8.18 -5.38 28.68
CA GLY A 317 -6.92 -5.53 29.41
C GLY A 317 -7.12 -5.96 30.86
N VAL A 318 -8.09 -5.38 31.56
CA VAL A 318 -8.47 -5.78 32.92
C VAL A 318 -9.04 -7.20 32.93
N GLY A 319 -9.93 -7.53 31.98
CA GLY A 319 -10.48 -8.87 31.84
C GLY A 319 -9.40 -9.93 31.62
N LEU A 320 -8.46 -9.67 30.71
CA LEU A 320 -7.30 -10.54 30.48
C LEU A 320 -6.39 -10.65 31.70
N ALA A 321 -6.15 -9.55 32.43
CA ALA A 321 -5.34 -9.58 33.65
C ALA A 321 -5.96 -10.47 34.73
N ILE A 322 -7.28 -10.40 34.90
CA ILE A 322 -8.03 -11.28 35.81
C ILE A 322 -7.94 -12.74 35.34
N LEU A 323 -8.16 -13.00 34.05
CA LEU A 323 -8.07 -14.34 33.47
C LEU A 323 -6.69 -14.96 33.65
N ILE A 324 -5.63 -14.19 33.41
CA ILE A 324 -4.24 -14.59 33.64
C ILE A 324 -4.02 -14.90 35.12
N ALA A 325 -4.42 -14.01 36.03
CA ALA A 325 -4.17 -14.15 37.47
C ALA A 325 -4.93 -15.32 38.13
N THR A 326 -6.05 -15.74 37.54
CA THR A 326 -6.95 -16.76 38.12
C THR A 326 -6.83 -18.14 37.48
N ASN A 327 -6.10 -18.27 36.35
CA ASN A 327 -5.99 -19.52 35.62
C ASN A 327 -4.52 -19.87 35.32
N ASP A 328 -4.09 -21.05 35.77
CA ASP A 328 -2.72 -21.53 35.64
C ASP A 328 -2.25 -21.68 34.18
N LEU A 329 -3.14 -22.11 33.27
CA LEU A 329 -2.85 -22.23 31.84
C LEU A 329 -2.59 -20.85 31.24
N TYR A 330 -3.45 -19.87 31.48
CA TYR A 330 -3.26 -18.51 30.98
C TYR A 330 -2.04 -17.83 31.59
N THR A 331 -1.73 -18.11 32.86
CA THR A 331 -0.47 -17.68 33.49
C THR A 331 0.75 -18.26 32.76
N GLN A 332 0.71 -19.55 32.39
CA GLN A 332 1.82 -20.19 31.69
C GLN A 332 1.97 -19.67 30.25
N VAL A 333 0.86 -19.49 29.53
CA VAL A 333 0.84 -18.87 28.19
C VAL A 333 1.39 -17.45 28.26
N PHE A 334 0.93 -16.63 29.21
CA PHE A 334 1.40 -15.26 29.41
C PHE A 334 2.90 -15.19 29.68
N ARG A 335 3.44 -16.06 30.54
CA ARG A 335 4.90 -16.14 30.79
C ARG A 335 5.71 -16.49 29.55
N THR A 336 5.19 -17.34 28.67
CA THR A 336 5.86 -17.69 27.40
C THR A 336 5.78 -16.54 26.40
N VAL A 337 4.59 -15.97 26.20
CA VAL A 337 4.37 -14.87 25.25
C VAL A 337 5.13 -13.62 25.66
N SER A 338 5.12 -13.25 26.95
CA SER A 338 5.86 -12.09 27.47
C SER A 338 7.37 -12.17 27.21
N ARG A 339 7.98 -13.36 27.28
CA ARG A 339 9.39 -13.55 26.88
C ARG A 339 9.60 -13.31 25.39
N GLY A 340 8.68 -13.78 24.55
CA GLY A 340 8.69 -13.48 23.11
C GLY A 340 8.62 -11.97 22.85
N VAL A 341 7.68 -11.28 23.48
CA VAL A 341 7.54 -9.82 23.40
C VAL A 341 8.82 -9.10 23.83
N GLN A 342 9.46 -9.53 24.92
CA GLN A 342 10.73 -8.95 25.36
C GLN A 342 11.83 -9.10 24.30
N ILE A 343 11.91 -10.25 23.64
CA ILE A 343 12.88 -10.48 22.55
C ILE A 343 12.56 -9.59 21.35
N THR A 344 11.30 -9.53 20.91
CA THR A 344 10.85 -8.64 19.83
C THR A 344 11.21 -7.19 20.11
N VAL A 345 10.89 -6.68 21.30
CA VAL A 345 11.22 -5.31 21.71
C VAL A 345 12.73 -5.09 21.71
N PHE A 346 13.51 -6.01 22.27
CA PHE A 346 14.96 -5.91 22.30
C PHE A 346 15.56 -5.88 20.89
N VAL A 347 15.18 -6.85 20.04
CA VAL A 347 15.66 -6.97 18.66
C VAL A 347 15.30 -5.72 17.86
N THR A 348 14.08 -5.23 17.98
CA THR A 348 13.62 -4.03 17.28
C THR A 348 14.40 -2.80 17.74
N LEU A 349 14.49 -2.53 19.05
CA LEU A 349 15.15 -1.33 19.54
C LEU A 349 16.64 -1.30 19.18
N VAL A 350 17.33 -2.43 19.37
CA VAL A 350 18.77 -2.53 19.08
C VAL A 350 19.00 -2.53 17.57
N GLY A 351 18.27 -3.35 16.82
CA GLY A 351 18.35 -3.44 15.37
C GLY A 351 18.06 -2.11 14.69
N PHE A 352 16.99 -1.42 15.10
CA PHE A 352 16.60 -0.14 14.54
C PHE A 352 17.59 0.98 14.87
N ALA A 353 18.14 1.01 16.09
CA ALA A 353 19.18 1.95 16.45
C ALA A 353 20.44 1.75 15.59
N MET A 354 20.87 0.51 15.40
CA MET A 354 22.02 0.18 14.54
C MET A 354 21.73 0.49 13.07
N ALA A 355 20.54 0.15 12.57
CA ALA A 355 20.09 0.43 11.22
C ALA A 355 20.05 1.93 10.94
N SER A 356 19.57 2.72 11.90
CA SER A 356 19.51 4.18 11.81
C SER A 356 20.90 4.81 11.75
N ILE A 357 21.85 4.32 12.56
CA ILE A 357 23.24 4.78 12.52
C ILE A 357 23.86 4.46 11.15
N LEU A 358 23.73 3.22 10.69
CA LEU A 358 24.28 2.80 9.40
C LEU A 358 23.60 3.53 8.23
N GLY A 359 22.28 3.67 8.27
CA GLY A 359 21.50 4.39 7.26
C GLY A 359 21.87 5.86 7.17
N LEU A 360 22.09 6.54 8.31
CA LEU A 360 22.60 7.90 8.32
C LEU A 360 23.99 8.01 7.67
N LEU A 361 24.90 7.07 7.99
CA LEU A 361 26.23 7.05 7.37
C LEU A 361 26.15 6.85 5.85
N LEU A 362 25.29 5.93 5.39
CA LEU A 362 25.06 5.68 3.97
C LEU A 362 24.43 6.88 3.26
N ALA A 363 23.47 7.56 3.90
CA ALA A 363 22.87 8.79 3.37
C ALA A 363 23.92 9.90 3.21
N LEU A 364 24.79 10.10 4.20
CA LEU A 364 25.87 11.07 4.14
C LEU A 364 26.91 10.70 3.06
N MET A 365 27.21 9.41 2.88
CA MET A 365 28.06 8.92 1.77
C MET A 365 27.40 9.20 0.41
N ALA A 366 26.10 8.96 0.26
CA ALA A 366 25.35 9.22 -0.95
C ALA A 366 25.27 10.72 -1.30
N LEU A 367 25.25 11.59 -0.30
CA LEU A 367 25.27 13.05 -0.46
C LEU A 367 26.69 13.65 -0.57
N SER A 368 27.73 12.82 -0.46
CA SER A 368 29.11 13.28 -0.52
C SER A 368 29.51 13.77 -1.92
N ASN A 369 30.46 14.70 -1.97
CA ASN A 369 31.11 15.15 -3.22
C ASN A 369 32.00 14.07 -3.85
N SER A 370 32.39 13.03 -3.11
CA SER A 370 33.20 11.94 -3.64
C SER A 370 32.35 10.99 -4.49
N LEU A 371 32.74 10.80 -5.75
CA LEU A 371 32.09 9.85 -6.65
C LEU A 371 32.14 8.42 -6.09
N VAL A 372 33.27 8.02 -5.52
CA VAL A 372 33.46 6.66 -4.99
C VAL A 372 32.51 6.37 -3.83
N LEU A 373 32.42 7.29 -2.87
CA LEU A 373 31.52 7.12 -1.71
C LEU A 373 30.06 7.06 -2.15
N ARG A 374 29.68 7.91 -3.12
CA ARG A 374 28.33 7.95 -3.65
C ARG A 374 27.94 6.65 -4.35
N GLN A 375 28.83 6.11 -5.18
CA GLN A 375 28.56 4.87 -5.90
C GLN A 375 28.53 3.66 -4.96
N ILE A 376 29.41 3.61 -3.96
CA ILE A 376 29.37 2.55 -2.93
C ILE A 376 28.03 2.59 -2.17
N ALA A 377 27.59 3.78 -1.74
CA ALA A 377 26.32 3.92 -1.02
C ALA A 377 25.12 3.53 -1.89
N ARG A 378 25.08 3.98 -3.16
CA ARG A 378 24.01 3.62 -4.10
C ARG A 378 23.96 2.11 -4.35
N PHE A 379 25.10 1.51 -4.67
CA PHE A 379 25.18 0.07 -4.88
C PHE A 379 24.67 -0.71 -3.65
N TYR A 380 25.10 -0.32 -2.45
CA TYR A 380 24.59 -0.94 -1.23
C TYR A 380 23.08 -0.79 -1.10
N VAL A 381 22.56 0.44 -1.23
CA VAL A 381 21.14 0.74 -1.03
C VAL A 381 20.27 0.02 -2.07
N GLU A 382 20.63 0.07 -3.35
CA GLU A 382 19.88 -0.55 -4.44
C GLU A 382 19.86 -2.09 -4.31
N VAL A 383 21.01 -2.70 -3.99
CA VAL A 383 21.08 -4.17 -3.83
C VAL A 383 20.31 -4.63 -2.60
N ILE A 384 20.54 -3.98 -1.45
CA ILE A 384 19.95 -4.46 -0.17
C ILE A 384 18.44 -4.25 -0.14
N ARG A 385 17.91 -3.18 -0.74
CA ARG A 385 16.45 -2.95 -0.83
C ARG A 385 15.73 -3.97 -1.71
N GLY A 386 16.43 -4.58 -2.66
CA GLY A 386 15.86 -5.62 -3.53
C GLY A 386 15.81 -7.02 -2.92
N ILE A 387 16.36 -7.23 -1.72
CA ILE A 387 16.43 -8.54 -1.08
C ILE A 387 15.34 -8.66 0.00
N PRO A 388 14.46 -9.67 -0.04
CA PRO A 388 13.49 -9.91 1.02
C PRO A 388 14.16 -10.12 2.39
N ILE A 389 13.56 -9.59 3.46
CA ILE A 389 14.16 -9.64 4.82
C ILE A 389 14.40 -11.08 5.30
N ILE A 390 13.50 -12.02 4.98
CA ILE A 390 13.70 -13.42 5.32
C ILE A 390 14.94 -14.02 4.61
N VAL A 391 15.19 -13.66 3.36
CA VAL A 391 16.38 -14.11 2.61
C VAL A 391 17.63 -13.51 3.24
N LEU A 392 17.60 -12.22 3.62
CA LEU A 392 18.67 -11.55 4.36
C LEU A 392 18.94 -12.22 5.71
N LEU A 393 17.90 -12.62 6.45
CA LEU A 393 18.01 -13.36 7.71
C LEU A 393 18.76 -14.68 7.51
N PHE A 394 18.36 -15.50 6.53
CA PHE A 394 19.04 -16.75 6.22
C PHE A 394 20.47 -16.51 5.74
N TYR A 395 20.67 -15.58 4.81
CA TYR A 395 21.98 -15.34 4.24
C TYR A 395 22.97 -14.83 5.29
N ILE A 396 22.58 -13.88 6.13
CA ILE A 396 23.44 -13.39 7.22
C ILE A 396 23.64 -14.47 8.28
N ALA A 397 22.63 -15.27 8.62
CA ALA A 397 22.77 -16.31 9.64
C ALA A 397 23.72 -17.45 9.22
N PHE A 398 23.65 -17.88 7.95
CA PHE A 398 24.32 -19.09 7.45
C PHE A 398 25.49 -18.85 6.51
N VAL A 399 25.61 -17.66 5.91
CA VAL A 399 26.73 -17.29 5.03
C VAL A 399 27.51 -16.11 5.61
N GLY A 400 26.82 -15.03 5.98
CA GLY A 400 27.42 -13.81 6.50
C GLY A 400 28.16 -14.01 7.82
N ALA A 401 27.56 -14.69 8.79
CA ALA A 401 28.20 -14.93 10.08
C ALA A 401 29.45 -15.83 9.98
N PRO A 402 29.45 -16.96 9.25
CA PRO A 402 30.68 -17.69 8.96
C PRO A 402 31.75 -16.86 8.25
N ALA A 403 31.37 -16.05 7.25
CA ALA A 403 32.30 -15.19 6.53
C ALA A 403 32.92 -14.13 7.46
N LEU A 404 32.11 -13.53 8.35
CA LEU A 404 32.57 -12.56 9.34
C LEU A 404 33.55 -13.21 10.34
N VAL A 405 33.24 -14.41 10.84
CA VAL A 405 34.14 -15.15 11.73
C VAL A 405 35.45 -15.49 11.04
N TRP A 406 35.38 -15.95 9.78
CA TRP A 406 36.58 -16.21 8.98
C TRP A 406 37.45 -14.96 8.82
N LEU A 407 36.84 -13.81 8.51
CA LEU A 407 37.54 -12.53 8.39
C LEU A 407 38.21 -12.12 9.72
N ILE A 408 37.46 -12.16 10.83
CA ILE A 408 37.96 -11.79 12.16
C ILE A 408 39.13 -12.69 12.55
N ASN A 409 39.00 -14.01 12.37
CA ASN A 409 40.08 -14.95 12.66
C ASN A 409 41.30 -14.73 11.76
N GLY A 410 41.10 -14.37 10.49
CA GLY A 410 42.19 -14.01 9.59
C GLY A 410 42.96 -12.77 10.05
N VAL A 411 42.25 -11.72 10.46
CA VAL A 411 42.87 -10.47 10.96
C VAL A 411 43.55 -10.69 12.32
N THR A 412 42.93 -11.49 13.19
CA THR A 412 43.42 -11.76 14.55
C THR A 412 44.45 -12.89 14.61
N TRP A 413 44.72 -13.56 13.49
CA TRP A 413 45.65 -14.70 13.40
C TRP A 413 47.00 -14.47 14.11
N PRO A 414 47.70 -13.32 13.96
CA PRO A 414 48.97 -13.10 14.66
C PRO A 414 48.84 -13.08 16.18
N LEU A 415 47.74 -12.53 16.70
CA LEU A 415 47.47 -12.45 18.14
C LEU A 415 47.06 -13.81 18.72
N GLN A 416 46.37 -14.63 17.92
CA GLN A 416 46.04 -16.01 18.28
C GLN A 416 47.31 -16.87 18.41
N GLN A 417 48.28 -16.71 17.50
CA GLN A 417 49.58 -17.40 17.58
C GLN A 417 50.39 -17.03 18.82
N LEU A 418 50.23 -15.79 19.31
CA LEU A 418 50.84 -15.32 20.56
C LEU A 418 50.07 -15.77 21.82
N GLY A 419 48.92 -16.44 21.66
CA GLY A 419 48.09 -16.92 22.75
C GLY A 419 47.32 -15.82 23.49
N TRP A 420 47.16 -14.64 22.89
CA TRP A 420 46.49 -13.50 23.55
C TRP A 420 44.97 -13.57 23.43
N ILE A 421 44.46 -14.22 22.38
CA ILE A 421 43.03 -14.39 22.10
C ILE A 421 42.78 -15.76 21.46
N GLU A 422 41.62 -16.33 21.73
CA GLU A 422 41.17 -17.59 21.14
C GLU A 422 40.47 -17.35 19.78
N PRO A 423 40.46 -18.33 18.86
CA PRO A 423 39.73 -18.23 17.61
C PRO A 423 38.22 -18.15 17.85
N LEU A 424 37.56 -17.19 17.21
CA LEU A 424 36.11 -17.04 17.25
C LEU A 424 35.44 -18.19 16.49
N LEU A 425 34.39 -18.79 17.05
CA LEU A 425 33.56 -19.78 16.38
C LEU A 425 32.25 -19.14 15.91
N VAL A 426 31.66 -19.68 14.84
CA VAL A 426 30.36 -19.21 14.32
C VAL A 426 29.27 -19.25 15.40
N ARG A 427 29.28 -20.30 16.23
CA ARG A 427 28.33 -20.47 17.35
C ARG A 427 28.44 -19.39 18.43
N ASP A 428 29.58 -18.69 18.51
CA ASP A 428 29.79 -17.64 19.51
C ASP A 428 28.97 -16.38 19.15
N ILE A 429 28.60 -16.24 17.87
CA ILE A 429 27.59 -15.29 17.42
C ILE A 429 26.24 -15.98 17.51
N SER A 430 25.46 -15.65 18.54
CA SER A 430 24.12 -16.22 18.74
C SER A 430 23.20 -15.93 17.54
N LEU A 431 22.22 -16.82 17.30
CA LEU A 431 21.23 -16.61 16.23
C LEU A 431 20.49 -15.28 16.36
N LEU A 432 20.24 -14.84 17.60
CA LEU A 432 19.63 -13.55 17.89
C LEU A 432 20.48 -12.38 17.37
N TRP A 433 21.80 -12.41 17.59
CA TRP A 433 22.70 -11.37 17.07
C TRP A 433 22.83 -11.43 15.55
N ARG A 434 22.83 -12.63 14.94
CA ARG A 434 22.79 -12.76 13.48
C ARG A 434 21.52 -12.15 12.89
N ALA A 435 20.38 -12.35 13.56
CA ALA A 435 19.12 -11.75 13.18
C ALA A 435 19.12 -10.23 13.31
N ILE A 436 19.64 -9.68 14.43
CA ILE A 436 19.83 -8.23 14.61
C ILE A 436 20.70 -7.66 13.50
N LEU A 437 21.79 -8.33 13.13
CA LEU A 437 22.67 -7.89 12.03
C LEU A 437 21.97 -7.93 10.67
N ALA A 438 21.14 -8.94 10.41
CA ALA A 438 20.36 -9.02 9.19
C ALA A 438 19.33 -7.88 9.08
N LEU A 439 18.57 -7.65 10.16
CA LEU A 439 17.61 -6.55 10.25
C LEU A 439 18.30 -5.20 10.14
N MET A 440 19.44 -5.02 10.82
CA MET A 440 20.28 -3.81 10.71
C MET A 440 20.65 -3.54 9.25
N ILE A 441 21.17 -4.55 8.54
CA ILE A 441 21.59 -4.41 7.14
C ILE A 441 20.38 -4.07 6.27
N GLY A 442 19.33 -4.87 6.32
CA GLY A 442 18.12 -4.68 5.50
C GLY A 442 17.50 -3.30 5.69
N TYR A 443 17.19 -2.92 6.93
CA TYR A 443 16.54 -1.65 7.23
C TYR A 443 17.44 -0.43 7.04
N SER A 444 18.77 -0.56 7.17
CA SER A 444 19.67 0.58 6.96
C SER A 444 19.58 1.15 5.54
N ALA A 445 19.24 0.33 4.55
CA ALA A 445 19.10 0.78 3.16
C ALA A 445 17.82 1.61 2.94
N PHE A 446 16.69 1.22 3.53
CA PHE A 446 15.44 2.00 3.51
C PHE A 446 15.60 3.30 4.30
N ILE A 447 16.16 3.19 5.52
CA ILE A 447 16.42 4.34 6.39
C ILE A 447 17.41 5.33 5.75
N ALA A 448 18.41 4.86 5.00
CA ALA A 448 19.33 5.73 4.26
C ALA A 448 18.59 6.63 3.26
N GLU A 449 17.60 6.08 2.55
CA GLU A 449 16.79 6.85 1.60
C GLU A 449 15.88 7.84 2.30
N VAL A 450 15.31 7.48 3.45
CA VAL A 450 14.54 8.41 4.30
C VAL A 450 15.42 9.59 4.74
N PHE A 451 16.62 9.32 5.28
CA PHE A 451 17.56 10.37 5.66
C PHE A 451 17.97 11.24 4.47
N ARG A 452 18.29 10.62 3.32
CA ARG A 452 18.69 11.33 2.10
C ARG A 452 17.56 12.23 1.59
N ALA A 453 16.35 11.71 1.50
CA ALA A 453 15.17 12.45 1.04
C ALA A 453 14.84 13.62 1.98
N GLY A 454 14.86 13.38 3.29
CA GLY A 454 14.61 14.42 4.28
C GLY A 454 15.64 15.55 4.28
N ILE A 455 16.93 15.23 4.06
CA ILE A 455 17.98 16.25 3.91
C ILE A 455 17.78 17.07 2.62
N LEU A 456 17.38 16.42 1.52
CA LEU A 456 17.14 17.07 0.23
C LEU A 456 15.82 17.84 0.15
N ALA A 457 14.86 17.58 1.05
CA ALA A 457 13.58 18.28 1.13
C ALA A 457 13.72 19.73 1.62
N VAL A 458 14.85 20.10 2.21
CA VAL A 458 15.10 21.48 2.64
C VAL A 458 15.40 22.35 1.43
N ASP A 459 14.66 23.45 1.30
CA ASP A 459 14.75 24.38 0.17
C ASP A 459 16.18 24.91 -0.04
N LYS A 460 16.64 24.89 -1.29
CA LYS A 460 17.99 25.32 -1.65
C LYS A 460 18.23 26.80 -1.38
N GLY A 461 17.20 27.64 -1.54
CA GLY A 461 17.27 29.08 -1.25
C GLY A 461 17.61 29.36 0.22
N GLN A 462 17.16 28.52 1.16
CA GLN A 462 17.56 28.64 2.56
C GLN A 462 19.04 28.32 2.78
N ILE A 463 19.56 27.33 2.05
CA ILE A 463 20.98 26.93 2.11
C ILE A 463 21.87 28.01 1.49
N GLU A 464 21.43 28.61 0.38
CA GLU A 464 22.10 29.72 -0.32
C GLU A 464 22.05 31.02 0.51
N ALA A 465 20.93 31.32 1.16
CA ALA A 465 20.82 32.46 2.08
C ALA A 465 21.76 32.30 3.29
N ALA A 466 21.86 31.10 3.86
CA ALA A 466 22.79 30.81 4.94
C ALA A 466 24.27 30.92 4.48
N GLU A 467 24.56 30.56 3.23
CA GLU A 467 25.88 30.74 2.63
C GLU A 467 26.23 32.22 2.43
N ALA A 468 25.27 33.03 1.97
CA ALA A 468 25.43 34.48 1.84
C ALA A 468 25.69 35.18 3.19
N LEU A 469 25.16 34.61 4.29
CA LEU A 469 25.44 35.05 5.67
C LEU A 469 26.79 34.55 6.21
N GLY A 470 27.58 33.82 5.43
CA GLY A 470 28.91 33.34 5.79
C GLY A 470 28.94 32.09 6.66
N LEU A 471 27.84 31.32 6.76
CA LEU A 471 27.83 30.08 7.52
C LEU A 471 28.67 29.00 6.80
N SER A 472 29.55 28.36 7.55
CA SER A 472 30.29 27.18 7.08
C SER A 472 29.34 26.02 6.75
N PRO A 473 29.73 25.04 5.91
CA PRO A 473 28.90 23.88 5.58
C PRO A 473 28.36 23.14 6.81
N PHE A 474 29.18 23.02 7.86
CA PHE A 474 28.75 22.40 9.11
C PHE A 474 27.70 23.23 9.85
N GLN A 475 27.85 24.56 9.91
CA GLN A 475 26.87 25.45 10.53
C GLN A 475 25.56 25.46 9.74
N ARG A 476 25.62 25.53 8.40
CA ARG A 476 24.44 25.42 7.53
C ARG A 476 23.70 24.12 7.79
N PHE A 477 24.42 23.00 7.82
CA PHE A 477 23.81 21.71 8.13
C PHE A 477 23.19 21.67 9.54
N ARG A 478 23.94 22.07 10.58
CA ARG A 478 23.54 21.98 11.99
C ARG A 478 22.37 22.89 12.37
N PHE A 479 22.32 24.10 11.79
CA PHE A 479 21.36 25.14 12.18
C PHE A 479 20.20 25.32 11.20
N VAL A 480 20.37 24.98 9.92
CA VAL A 480 19.33 25.18 8.90
C VAL A 480 18.77 23.85 8.43
N VAL A 481 19.63 22.97 7.89
CA VAL A 481 19.16 21.75 7.21
C VAL A 481 18.65 20.71 8.21
N PHE A 482 19.47 20.30 9.18
CA PHE A 482 19.15 19.19 10.09
C PHE A 482 17.88 19.41 10.92
N PRO A 483 17.63 20.59 11.53
CA PRO A 483 16.41 20.83 12.30
C PRO A 483 15.11 20.79 11.48
N GLN A 484 15.19 21.05 10.17
CA GLN A 484 14.05 20.98 9.28
C GLN A 484 13.90 19.56 8.72
N ALA A 485 15.00 18.97 8.24
CA ALA A 485 15.05 17.62 7.74
C ALA A 485 14.48 16.61 8.75
N ILE A 486 14.78 16.77 10.06
CA ILE A 486 14.31 15.82 11.08
C ILE A 486 12.77 15.74 11.15
N ARG A 487 12.07 16.84 10.87
CA ARG A 487 10.59 16.86 10.88
C ARG A 487 10.01 16.06 9.72
N THR A 488 10.70 16.03 8.59
CA THR A 488 10.33 15.24 7.42
C THR A 488 10.78 13.78 7.54
N ILE A 489 11.88 13.52 8.27
CA ILE A 489 12.46 12.19 8.47
C ILE A 489 11.67 11.35 9.48
N LEU A 490 11.16 11.98 10.55
CA LEU A 490 10.55 11.25 11.67
C LEU A 490 9.33 10.40 11.30
N PRO A 491 8.36 10.88 10.47
CA PRO A 491 7.19 10.07 10.14
C PRO A 491 7.54 8.79 9.37
N PRO A 492 8.34 8.82 8.28
CA PRO A 492 8.77 7.60 7.60
C PRO A 492 9.64 6.67 8.47
N LEU A 493 10.50 7.22 9.34
CA LEU A 493 11.21 6.39 10.32
C LEU A 493 10.27 5.66 11.28
N GLY A 494 9.14 6.28 11.64
CA GLY A 494 8.09 5.62 12.41
C GLY A 494 7.51 4.41 11.68
N ASN A 495 7.26 4.55 10.37
CA ASN A 495 6.78 3.45 9.54
C ASN A 495 7.80 2.31 9.46
N ASP A 496 9.08 2.61 9.22
CA ASP A 496 10.16 1.62 9.20
C ASP A 496 10.34 0.94 10.57
N PHE A 497 10.15 1.67 11.67
CA PHE A 497 10.19 1.09 13.01
C PHE A 497 9.06 0.08 13.22
N VAL A 498 7.83 0.43 12.83
CA VAL A 498 6.67 -0.47 12.92
C VAL A 498 6.85 -1.69 12.02
N ALA A 499 7.38 -1.50 10.79
CA ALA A 499 7.71 -2.61 9.90
C ALA A 499 8.75 -3.54 10.54
N MET A 500 9.81 -3.00 11.15
CA MET A 500 10.82 -3.81 11.83
C MET A 500 10.24 -4.59 13.02
N VAL A 501 9.30 -4.01 13.77
CA VAL A 501 8.58 -4.74 14.84
C VAL A 501 7.92 -5.99 14.26
N LYS A 502 7.23 -5.85 13.11
CA LYS A 502 6.58 -6.99 12.42
C LYS A 502 7.61 -7.99 11.93
N ASP A 503 8.67 -7.55 11.25
CA ASP A 503 9.71 -8.43 10.70
C ASP A 503 10.57 -9.10 11.76
N SER A 504 10.67 -8.54 12.97
CA SER A 504 11.36 -9.17 14.09
C SER A 504 10.71 -10.51 14.49
N SER A 505 9.44 -10.74 14.11
CA SER A 505 8.79 -12.04 14.27
C SER A 505 9.38 -13.13 13.35
N LEU A 506 9.89 -12.77 12.17
CA LEU A 506 10.54 -13.68 11.23
C LEU A 506 11.84 -14.29 11.80
N VAL A 507 12.42 -13.66 12.83
CA VAL A 507 13.60 -14.19 13.54
C VAL A 507 13.33 -15.57 14.14
N SER A 508 12.07 -15.87 14.49
CA SER A 508 11.66 -17.19 14.98
C SER A 508 11.96 -18.33 13.98
N VAL A 509 11.93 -18.04 12.68
CA VAL A 509 12.20 -19.01 11.60
C VAL A 509 13.64 -19.53 11.66
N LEU A 510 14.60 -18.68 12.03
CA LEU A 510 16.00 -19.10 12.22
C LEU A 510 16.14 -20.13 13.34
N GLY A 511 15.32 -20.01 14.39
CA GLY A 511 15.30 -20.97 15.49
C GLY A 511 14.72 -22.33 15.10
N VAL A 512 13.69 -22.35 14.25
CA VAL A 512 13.10 -23.60 13.74
C VAL A 512 14.06 -24.32 12.78
N ALA A 513 14.72 -23.57 11.88
CA ALA A 513 15.69 -24.13 10.95
C ALA A 513 16.87 -24.81 11.66
N ASP A 514 17.38 -24.21 12.74
CA ASP A 514 18.49 -24.75 13.56
C ASP A 514 18.12 -26.09 14.24
N ILE A 515 16.85 -26.26 14.63
CA ILE A 515 16.34 -27.51 15.23
C ILE A 515 16.15 -28.60 14.16
N THR A 516 15.73 -28.23 12.96
CA THR A 516 15.45 -29.17 11.86
C THR A 516 16.69 -29.62 11.06
N GLN A 517 17.82 -28.93 11.21
CA GLN A 517 19.10 -29.31 10.60
C GLN A 517 20.14 -29.77 11.65
N PRO A 518 20.02 -30.97 12.26
CA PRO A 518 21.14 -31.53 12.98
C PRO A 518 22.30 -31.77 12.01
N ILE A 519 23.43 -31.13 12.31
CA ILE A 519 24.74 -31.32 11.69
C ILE A 519 25.00 -32.82 11.55
N ARG A 520 24.98 -33.33 10.30
CA ARG A 520 25.60 -34.61 9.93
C ARG A 520 27.11 -34.45 10.03
N SER A 521 27.65 -34.58 11.24
CA SER A 521 29.06 -34.89 11.45
C SER A 521 29.18 -35.88 12.60
N SER A 522 28.97 -37.15 12.28
CA SER A 522 29.49 -38.25 13.10
C SER A 522 31.01 -38.22 13.00
N PRO A 523 31.77 -38.25 14.10
CA PRO A 523 33.20 -38.46 14.03
C PRO A 523 33.43 -39.94 13.68
N THR A 524 33.93 -40.22 12.48
CA THR A 524 34.55 -41.52 12.20
C THR A 524 35.84 -41.60 12.98
N SER A 525 35.78 -42.30 14.11
CA SER A 525 36.92 -42.86 14.80
C SER A 525 37.62 -43.88 13.91
N THR A 526 38.92 -43.70 13.69
CA THR A 526 39.87 -44.79 13.41
C THR A 526 40.99 -44.71 14.41
#